data_AF-A0A432ZMN1-F1
#
_entry.id   AF-A0A432ZMN1-F1
#
_cell.length_a   1.000
_cell.length_b   1.000
_cell.length_c   1.000
_cell.angle_alpha   90.00
_cell.angle_beta   90.00
_cell.angle_gamma   90.00
#
_symmetry.space_group_name_H-M   'P 1'
#
loop_
_entity.id
_entity.type
_entity.pdbx_description
1 polymer ?
#
loop_
_entity_poly.entity_id
_entity_poly.type
_entity_poly.pdbx_seq_one_letter_code
_entity_poly.pdbx_strand_id
1 'polypeptide(L)'
;MVSTNFATQLDHSLISAAKRGRSAAQRVIFETYKTPVYRLIRGLTRDPELAQDLSQDAFIQAFQKLPQLQDHNALGSWLKQLSVNLTLAHLRKPQRLVAVDSAALEHEESPQPSQAAAERLSELDDLEKYLELLQPEEQQIVWLYLVEDFNHNEIAELYQIPAATIRQRYHRALKKLQQGVLKYVE
;
A
#
# COMPACT_ATOMS: atom_id res chain seq x y z
N MET A 1 -3.36 11.84 -11.25
CA MET A 1 -2.17 11.07 -10.84
C MET A 1 -1.98 11.28 -9.34
N VAL A 2 -2.10 10.23 -8.53
CA VAL A 2 -1.88 10.31 -7.08
C VAL A 2 -0.38 10.28 -6.85
N SER A 3 0.27 11.44 -6.81
CA SER A 3 1.70 11.52 -6.57
C SER A 3 2.04 10.91 -5.20
N THR A 4 2.76 9.80 -5.21
CA THR A 4 3.28 9.11 -4.04
C THR A 4 4.44 9.91 -3.47
N ASN A 5 4.19 10.66 -2.39
CA ASN A 5 5.09 11.70 -1.88
C ASN A 5 6.36 11.18 -1.16
N PHE A 6 6.85 9.98 -1.50
CA PHE A 6 8.11 9.44 -0.98
C PHE A 6 9.34 10.18 -1.53
N ALA A 7 9.18 10.97 -2.59
CA ALA A 7 10.25 11.77 -3.18
C ALA A 7 10.66 13.01 -2.35
N THR A 8 9.87 13.39 -1.34
CA THR A 8 10.23 14.52 -0.47
C THR A 8 11.57 14.25 0.21
N GLN A 9 12.50 15.19 0.06
CA GLN A 9 13.82 15.14 0.70
C GLN A 9 13.80 15.92 2.01
N LEU A 10 14.53 15.41 3.01
CA LEU A 10 14.68 16.04 4.32
C LEU A 10 16.15 16.36 4.57
N ASP A 11 16.39 17.39 5.39
CA ASP A 11 17.74 17.82 5.71
C ASP A 11 18.56 16.71 6.38
N HIS A 12 19.80 16.52 5.95
CA HIS A 12 20.69 15.48 6.48
C HIS A 12 20.95 15.64 7.98
N SER A 13 20.96 16.88 8.47
CA SER A 13 21.10 17.21 9.90
C SER A 13 19.91 16.71 10.72
N LEU A 14 18.69 16.83 10.18
CA LEU A 14 17.46 16.32 10.77
C LEU A 14 17.47 14.80 10.80
N ILE A 15 17.84 14.15 9.69
CA ILE A 15 17.90 12.69 9.64
C ILE A 15 18.98 12.17 10.61
N SER A 16 20.14 12.83 10.67
CA SER A 16 21.20 12.50 11.65
C SER A 16 20.73 12.65 13.10
N ALA A 17 19.90 13.65 13.40
CA ALA A 17 19.30 13.79 14.73
C ALA A 17 18.28 12.68 15.03
N ALA A 18 17.47 12.30 14.04
CA ALA A 18 16.51 11.21 14.15
C ALA A 18 17.21 9.85 14.36
N LYS A 19 18.34 9.60 13.67
CA LYS A 19 19.21 8.44 13.87
C LYS A 19 19.73 8.32 15.32
N ARG A 20 19.88 9.45 16.02
CA ARG A 20 20.28 9.49 17.44
C ARG A 20 19.09 9.43 18.41
N GLY A 21 17.89 9.13 17.93
CA GLY A 21 16.68 9.00 18.76
C GLY A 21 16.06 10.32 19.20
N ARG A 22 16.39 11.45 18.57
CA ARG A 22 15.76 12.73 18.90
C ARG A 22 14.30 12.73 18.44
N SER A 23 13.36 12.66 19.38
CA SER A 23 11.92 12.53 19.11
C SER A 23 11.36 13.64 18.23
N ALA A 24 11.83 14.88 18.38
CA ALA A 24 11.41 15.99 17.52
C ALA A 24 11.79 15.77 16.04
N ALA A 25 12.97 15.22 15.77
CA ALA A 25 13.41 14.93 14.41
C ALA A 25 12.68 13.71 13.82
N GLN A 26 12.46 12.67 14.63
CA GLN A 26 11.64 11.52 14.22
C GLN A 26 10.20 11.92 13.91
N ARG A 27 9.63 12.86 14.69
CA ARG A 27 8.29 13.41 14.42
C ARG A 27 8.22 14.07 13.05
N VAL A 28 9.22 14.86 12.66
CA VAL A 28 9.22 15.48 11.32
C VAL A 28 9.20 14.40 10.24
N ILE A 29 10.04 13.37 10.33
CA ILE A 29 10.04 12.24 9.39
C ILE A 29 8.65 11.58 9.35
N PHE A 30 8.05 11.31 10.52
CA PHE A 30 6.71 10.73 10.61
C PHE A 30 5.67 11.61 9.90
N GLU A 31 5.60 12.90 10.23
CA GLU A 31 4.61 13.82 9.63
C GLU A 31 4.78 13.95 8.12
N THR A 32 6.02 13.94 7.62
CA THR A 32 6.32 13.97 6.17
C THR A 32 5.82 12.73 5.45
N TYR A 33 6.04 11.54 6.02
CA TYR A 33 5.78 10.28 5.31
C TYR A 33 4.53 9.52 5.78
N LYS A 34 3.79 9.97 6.80
CA LYS A 34 2.62 9.24 7.32
C LYS A 34 1.56 8.97 6.26
N THR A 35 1.25 9.97 5.44
CA THR A 35 0.24 9.87 4.38
C THR A 35 0.67 8.93 3.25
N PRO A 36 1.88 9.05 2.64
CA PRO A 36 2.29 8.12 1.60
C PRO A 36 2.47 6.69 2.11
N VAL A 37 2.96 6.48 3.35
CA VAL A 37 3.02 5.15 3.97
C VAL A 37 1.63 4.55 4.14
N TYR A 38 0.68 5.30 4.70
CA TYR A 38 -0.69 4.81 4.87
C TYR A 38 -1.35 4.47 3.54
N ARG A 39 -1.21 5.33 2.51
CA ARG A 39 -1.79 5.09 1.19
C ARG A 39 -1.22 3.86 0.51
N LEU A 40 0.10 3.68 0.57
CA LEU A 40 0.80 2.50 0.07
C LEU A 40 0.23 1.23 0.71
N ILE A 41 0.18 1.21 2.04
CA ILE A 41 -0.25 0.03 2.80
C ILE A 41 -1.73 -0.24 2.55
N ARG A 42 -2.60 0.78 2.59
CA ARG A 42 -4.04 0.66 2.28
C ARG A 42 -4.28 0.11 0.87
N GLY A 43 -3.44 0.49 -0.11
CA GLY A 43 -3.54 -0.04 -1.47
C GLY A 43 -3.17 -1.52 -1.58
N LEU A 44 -2.28 -2.00 -0.71
CA LEU A 44 -1.87 -3.41 -0.65
C LEU A 44 -2.84 -4.27 0.18
N THR A 45 -3.33 -3.76 1.32
CA THR A 45 -4.22 -4.50 2.22
C THR A 45 -5.67 -4.44 1.80
N ARG A 46 -6.10 -3.32 1.21
CA ARG A 46 -7.51 -2.97 0.95
C ARG A 46 -8.38 -2.94 2.21
N ASP A 47 -7.74 -2.86 3.36
CA ASP A 47 -8.36 -2.82 4.68
C ASP A 47 -7.85 -1.57 5.42
N PRO A 48 -8.73 -0.60 5.72
CA PRO A 48 -8.36 0.63 6.42
C PRO A 48 -7.81 0.42 7.83
N GLU A 49 -8.36 -0.53 8.58
CA GLU A 49 -7.98 -0.82 9.96
C GLU A 49 -6.60 -1.49 9.98
N LEU A 50 -6.44 -2.55 9.18
CA LEU A 50 -5.14 -3.21 9.03
C LEU A 50 -4.08 -2.26 8.48
N ALA A 51 -4.45 -1.33 7.58
CA ALA A 51 -3.52 -0.34 7.07
C ALA A 51 -3.05 0.63 8.14
N GLN A 52 -3.91 1.02 9.07
CA GLN A 52 -3.55 1.89 10.19
C GLN A 52 -2.57 1.18 11.13
N ASP A 53 -2.80 -0.09 11.44
CA ASP A 53 -1.93 -0.88 12.30
C ASP A 53 -0.56 -1.13 11.67
N LEU A 54 -0.53 -1.61 10.42
CA LEU A 54 0.71 -1.86 9.71
C LEU A 54 1.51 -0.57 9.44
N SER A 55 0.85 0.57 9.29
CA SER A 55 1.54 1.86 9.18
C SER A 55 2.29 2.21 10.47
N GLN A 56 1.68 1.96 11.63
CA GLN A 56 2.34 2.17 12.92
C GLN A 56 3.54 1.24 13.08
N ASP A 57 3.36 -0.04 12.79
CA ASP A 57 4.44 -1.02 12.83
C ASP A 57 5.59 -0.66 11.87
N ALA A 58 5.26 -0.15 10.68
CA ALA A 58 6.26 0.31 9.72
C ALA A 58 7.11 1.45 10.29
N PHE A 59 6.50 2.45 10.93
CA PHE A 59 7.25 3.55 11.55
C PHE A 59 8.06 3.11 12.77
N ILE A 60 7.53 2.21 13.60
CA ILE A 60 8.26 1.64 14.74
C ILE A 60 9.53 0.94 14.23
N GLN A 61 9.39 0.05 13.24
CA GLN A 61 10.53 -0.65 12.65
C GLN A 61 11.47 0.30 11.90
N ALA A 62 10.94 1.30 11.21
CA ALA A 62 11.74 2.32 10.54
C ALA A 62 12.61 3.05 11.57
N PHE A 63 12.07 3.58 12.67
CA PHE A 63 12.89 4.28 13.65
C PHE A 63 13.90 3.39 14.37
N GLN A 64 13.60 2.10 14.56
CA GLN A 64 14.56 1.11 15.07
C GLN A 64 15.72 0.85 14.09
N LYS A 65 15.43 0.79 12.79
CA LYS A 65 16.43 0.49 11.73
C LYS A 65 17.08 1.74 11.15
N LEU A 66 16.54 2.93 11.39
CA LEU A 66 17.02 4.21 10.87
C LEU A 66 18.52 4.46 11.14
N PRO A 67 19.11 4.07 12.29
CA PRO A 67 20.56 4.19 12.50
C PRO A 67 21.41 3.46 11.44
N GLN A 68 20.88 2.41 10.82
CA GLN A 68 21.55 1.60 9.80
C GLN A 68 21.46 2.20 8.39
N LEU A 69 20.62 3.22 8.18
CA LEU A 69 20.50 3.91 6.89
C LEU A 69 21.83 4.59 6.54
N GLN A 70 22.46 4.16 5.45
CA GLN A 70 23.77 4.67 5.03
C GLN A 70 23.65 5.98 4.25
N ASP A 71 22.70 6.03 3.30
CA ASP A 71 22.45 7.22 2.48
C ASP A 71 21.19 7.96 2.96
N HIS A 72 21.38 9.21 3.37
CA HIS A 72 20.29 10.09 3.79
C HIS A 72 19.30 10.39 2.67
N ASN A 73 19.76 10.47 1.42
CA ASN A 73 18.90 10.75 0.26
C ASN A 73 17.96 9.58 -0.05
N ALA A 74 18.31 8.38 0.42
CA ALA A 74 17.53 7.17 0.25
C ALA A 74 16.41 7.00 1.29
N LEU A 75 16.23 7.93 2.23
CA LEU A 75 15.24 7.79 3.31
C LEU A 75 13.85 7.42 2.80
N GLY A 76 13.36 8.13 1.78
CA GLY A 76 12.03 7.91 1.21
C GLY A 76 11.87 6.55 0.53
N SER A 77 12.82 6.17 -0.33
CA SER A 77 12.79 4.87 -1.04
C SER A 77 13.02 3.70 -0.09
N TRP A 78 13.91 3.86 0.89
CA TRP A 78 14.15 2.87 1.94
C TRP A 78 12.91 2.65 2.81
N LEU A 79 12.23 3.73 3.23
CA LEU A 79 10.99 3.63 4.00
C LEU A 79 9.88 2.98 3.18
N LYS A 80 9.74 3.34 1.90
CA LYS A 80 8.81 2.70 0.97
C LYS A 80 9.05 1.19 0.91
N GLN A 81 10.29 0.76 0.69
CA GLN A 81 10.64 -0.65 0.60
C GLN A 81 10.42 -1.40 1.93
N LEU A 82 10.74 -0.77 3.07
CA LEU A 82 10.47 -1.32 4.39
C LEU A 82 8.96 -1.54 4.60
N SER A 83 8.13 -0.56 4.27
CA SER A 83 6.67 -0.66 4.38
C SER A 83 6.08 -1.74 3.48
N VAL A 84 6.54 -1.86 2.23
CA VAL A 84 6.10 -2.93 1.32
C VAL A 84 6.48 -4.30 1.87
N ASN A 85 7.74 -4.48 2.28
CA ASN A 85 8.21 -5.75 2.83
C ASN A 85 7.42 -6.18 4.06
N LEU A 86 7.17 -5.24 4.98
CA LEU A 86 6.37 -5.51 6.18
C LEU A 86 4.96 -5.97 5.83
N THR A 87 4.29 -5.24 4.95
CA THR A 87 2.91 -5.54 4.56
C THR A 87 2.80 -6.86 3.82
N LEU A 88 3.67 -7.14 2.84
CA LEU A 88 3.66 -8.42 2.13
C LEU A 88 4.01 -9.58 3.06
N ALA A 89 4.92 -9.40 4.02
CA ALA A 89 5.20 -10.41 5.02
C ALA A 89 3.99 -10.69 5.93
N HIS A 90 3.18 -9.67 6.25
CA HIS A 90 1.93 -9.84 6.99
C HIS A 90 0.91 -10.63 6.15
N LEU A 91 0.67 -10.21 4.91
CA LEU A 91 -0.33 -10.81 4.02
C LEU A 91 -0.01 -12.25 3.59
N ARG A 92 1.27 -12.65 3.59
CA ARG A 92 1.69 -14.03 3.27
C ARG A 92 1.49 -15.01 4.41
N LYS A 93 1.32 -14.54 5.65
CA LYS A 93 1.06 -15.46 6.76
C LYS A 93 -0.29 -16.13 6.49
N PRO A 94 -0.37 -17.48 6.52
CA PRO A 94 -1.65 -18.14 6.42
C PRO A 94 -2.51 -17.57 7.55
N GLN A 95 -3.66 -16.98 7.21
CA GLN A 95 -4.65 -16.60 8.20
C GLN A 95 -4.94 -17.89 8.98
N ARG A 96 -4.46 -17.98 10.22
CA ARG A 96 -5.14 -18.85 11.19
C ARG A 96 -6.53 -18.27 11.21
N LEU A 97 -7.47 -18.99 10.59
CA LEU A 97 -8.89 -18.75 10.69
C LEU A 97 -9.19 -18.77 12.20
N VAL A 98 -9.12 -17.60 12.84
CA VAL A 98 -9.97 -17.34 13.97
C VAL A 98 -11.31 -17.17 13.30
N ALA A 99 -12.09 -18.25 13.31
CA ALA A 99 -13.52 -18.16 13.07
C ALA A 99 -14.07 -17.21 14.13
N VAL A 100 -14.08 -15.93 13.83
CA VAL A 100 -15.01 -15.01 14.46
C VAL A 100 -16.31 -15.30 13.74
N ASP A 101 -17.22 -15.97 14.44
CA ASP A 101 -18.62 -16.00 14.08
C ASP A 101 -19.08 -14.53 13.96
N SER A 102 -19.15 -14.02 12.74
CA SER A 102 -19.73 -12.71 12.44
C SER A 102 -21.03 -12.91 11.68
N ALA A 103 -21.99 -13.51 12.39
CA ALA A 103 -23.35 -13.01 12.29
C ALA A 103 -23.37 -11.61 12.90
N ALA A 104 -23.99 -10.66 12.18
CA ALA A 104 -24.19 -9.24 12.51
C ALA A 104 -23.05 -8.28 12.11
N LEU A 105 -23.18 -7.68 10.93
CA LEU A 105 -23.10 -6.22 10.80
C LEU A 105 -24.28 -5.77 9.93
N GLU A 106 -25.32 -5.35 10.64
CA GLU A 106 -26.43 -4.56 10.10
C GLU A 106 -25.90 -3.26 9.51
N HIS A 107 -26.62 -2.75 8.51
CA HIS A 107 -26.35 -1.47 7.88
C HIS A 107 -26.37 -0.33 8.91
N GLU A 108 -25.23 0.30 9.18
CA GLU A 108 -25.22 1.65 9.75
C GLU A 108 -25.28 2.67 8.60
N GLU A 109 -26.36 3.45 8.60
CA GLU A 109 -26.58 4.59 7.72
C GLU A 109 -25.41 5.60 7.83
N SER A 110 -24.67 5.78 6.74
CA SER A 110 -23.81 6.94 6.56
C SER A 110 -24.56 8.10 5.89
N PRO A 111 -24.25 9.37 6.22
CA PRO A 111 -24.99 10.54 5.77
C PRO A 111 -24.95 10.70 4.25
N GLN A 112 -26.09 11.06 3.64
CA GLN A 112 -26.26 11.16 2.19
C GLN A 112 -25.16 12.01 1.52
N PRO A 113 -24.45 11.48 0.51
CA PRO A 113 -23.48 12.25 -0.26
C PRO A 113 -24.19 13.27 -1.17
N SER A 114 -23.58 14.44 -1.38
CA SER A 114 -24.00 15.38 -2.41
C SER A 114 -23.88 14.76 -3.82
N GLN A 115 -24.62 15.26 -4.82
CA GLN A 115 -24.65 14.70 -6.18
C GLN A 115 -23.26 14.51 -6.82
N ALA A 116 -22.29 15.39 -6.55
CA ALA A 116 -20.92 15.24 -7.04
C ALA A 116 -20.08 14.17 -6.29
N ALA A 117 -20.49 13.79 -5.08
CA ALA A 117 -19.94 12.67 -4.35
C ALA A 117 -20.59 11.34 -4.78
N ALA A 118 -21.86 11.35 -5.20
CA ALA A 118 -22.56 10.19 -5.75
C ALA A 118 -21.99 9.73 -7.11
N GLU A 119 -21.63 10.66 -8.01
CA GLU A 119 -20.95 10.31 -9.28
C GLU A 119 -19.56 9.70 -9.05
N ARG A 120 -18.78 10.23 -8.09
CA ARG A 120 -17.50 9.63 -7.70
C ARG A 120 -17.67 8.29 -6.97
N LEU A 121 -18.74 8.11 -6.21
CA LEU A 121 -19.07 6.83 -5.57
C LEU A 121 -19.38 5.78 -6.64
N SER A 122 -20.13 6.14 -7.68
CA SER A 122 -20.44 5.27 -8.82
C SER A 122 -19.17 4.80 -9.56
N GLU A 123 -18.21 5.69 -9.81
CA GLU A 123 -16.94 5.33 -10.47
C GLU A 123 -16.01 4.50 -9.56
N LEU A 124 -16.05 4.72 -8.24
CA LEU A 124 -15.27 3.95 -7.26
C LEU A 124 -15.85 2.57 -6.98
N ASP A 125 -17.18 2.45 -6.94
CA ASP A 125 -17.92 1.19 -6.80
C ASP A 125 -17.61 0.24 -7.96
N ASP A 126 -17.44 0.77 -9.17
CA ASP A 126 -17.08 -0.03 -10.33
C ASP A 126 -15.61 -0.47 -10.28
N LEU A 127 -14.69 0.39 -9.82
CA LEU A 127 -13.29 0.03 -9.64
C LEU A 127 -13.09 -1.07 -8.60
N GLU A 128 -13.78 -1.00 -7.47
CA GLU A 128 -13.74 -2.06 -6.44
C GLU A 128 -14.28 -3.39 -6.98
N LYS A 129 -15.41 -3.38 -7.71
CA LYS A 129 -15.95 -4.57 -8.39
C LYS A 129 -14.99 -5.16 -9.44
N TYR A 130 -14.29 -4.33 -10.22
CA TYR A 130 -13.30 -4.84 -11.18
C TYR A 130 -12.08 -5.46 -10.48
N LEU A 131 -11.69 -4.92 -9.33
CA LEU A 131 -10.59 -5.45 -8.54
C LEU A 131 -10.95 -6.79 -7.87
N GLU A 132 -12.20 -7.04 -7.51
CA GLU A 132 -12.67 -8.35 -7.00
C GLU A 132 -12.46 -9.51 -7.99
N LEU A 133 -12.36 -9.23 -9.30
CA LEU A 133 -12.02 -10.24 -10.32
C LEU A 133 -10.58 -10.77 -10.18
N LEU A 134 -9.73 -10.05 -9.47
CA LEU A 134 -8.33 -10.36 -9.28
C LEU A 134 -8.13 -11.14 -7.99
N GLN A 135 -7.21 -12.10 -8.03
CA GLN A 135 -6.71 -12.72 -6.80
C GLN A 135 -5.95 -11.67 -5.96
N PRO A 136 -5.88 -11.80 -4.63
CA PRO A 136 -5.20 -10.81 -3.78
C PRO A 136 -3.77 -10.48 -4.24
N GLU A 137 -2.98 -11.50 -4.63
CA GLU A 137 -1.62 -11.29 -5.15
C GLU A 137 -1.62 -10.53 -6.50
N GLU A 138 -2.61 -10.75 -7.36
CA GLU A 138 -2.72 -10.03 -8.64
C GLU A 138 -3.03 -8.55 -8.39
N GLN A 139 -3.92 -8.23 -7.44
CA GLN A 139 -4.21 -6.84 -7.03
C GLN A 139 -2.94 -6.15 -6.50
N GLN A 140 -2.18 -6.84 -5.65
CA GLN A 140 -0.94 -6.32 -5.06
C GLN A 140 0.12 -6.04 -6.14
N ILE A 141 0.31 -6.98 -7.10
CA ILE A 141 1.25 -6.78 -8.21
C ILE A 141 0.84 -5.57 -9.06
N VAL A 142 -0.44 -5.43 -9.39
CA VAL A 142 -0.95 -4.29 -10.16
C VAL A 142 -0.75 -2.98 -9.42
N TRP A 143 -1.02 -2.94 -8.11
CA TRP A 143 -0.81 -1.75 -7.29
C TRP A 143 0.67 -1.35 -7.24
N LEU A 144 1.55 -2.31 -6.97
CA LEU A 144 3.00 -2.06 -6.92
C LEU A 144 3.52 -1.51 -8.25
N TYR A 145 3.05 -2.06 -9.37
CA TYR A 145 3.50 -1.65 -10.70
C TYR A 145 2.93 -0.30 -11.16
N LEU A 146 1.61 -0.11 -11.06
CA LEU A 146 0.93 1.05 -11.66
C LEU A 146 0.89 2.29 -10.75
N VAL A 147 0.94 2.11 -9.43
CA VAL A 147 0.76 3.21 -8.47
C VAL A 147 2.05 3.51 -7.72
N GLU A 148 2.84 2.47 -7.46
CA GLU A 148 4.08 2.58 -6.70
C GLU A 148 5.34 2.53 -7.58
N ASP A 149 5.19 2.54 -8.90
CA ASP A 149 6.28 2.58 -9.88
C ASP A 149 7.35 1.48 -9.70
N PHE A 150 7.02 0.36 -9.05
CA PHE A 150 7.91 -0.79 -8.99
C PHE A 150 7.97 -1.47 -10.36
N ASN A 151 9.16 -1.86 -10.78
CA ASN A 151 9.32 -2.68 -11.97
C ASN A 151 9.15 -4.19 -11.65
N HIS A 152 8.96 -4.99 -12.70
CA HIS A 152 8.77 -6.44 -12.57
C HIS A 152 9.90 -7.18 -11.85
N ASN A 153 11.15 -6.69 -11.92
CA ASN A 153 12.28 -7.30 -11.24
C ASN A 153 12.24 -6.99 -9.73
N GLU A 154 11.95 -5.75 -9.35
CA GLU A 154 11.81 -5.37 -7.94
C GLU A 154 10.64 -6.12 -7.29
N ILE A 155 9.51 -6.25 -8.00
CA ILE A 155 8.39 -7.06 -7.52
C ILE A 155 8.79 -8.54 -7.40
N ALA A 156 9.54 -9.08 -8.36
CA ALA A 156 10.06 -10.44 -8.27
C ALA A 156 10.92 -10.67 -7.04
N GLU A 157 11.78 -9.71 -6.68
CA GLU A 157 12.57 -9.77 -5.44
C GLU A 157 11.69 -9.76 -4.19
N LEU A 158 10.66 -8.91 -4.15
CA LEU A 158 9.70 -8.87 -3.04
C LEU A 158 9.01 -10.23 -2.84
N TYR A 159 8.64 -10.92 -3.94
CA TYR A 159 7.94 -12.21 -3.92
C TYR A 159 8.85 -13.43 -3.95
N GLN A 160 10.16 -13.26 -4.15
CA GLN A 160 11.13 -14.35 -4.31
C GLN A 160 10.73 -15.36 -5.41
N ILE A 161 10.18 -14.86 -6.51
CA ILE A 161 9.80 -15.67 -7.69
C ILE A 161 10.33 -15.02 -8.97
N PRO A 162 10.44 -15.75 -10.09
CA PRO A 162 11.01 -15.20 -11.32
C PRO A 162 10.23 -13.99 -11.87
N ALA A 163 10.94 -12.98 -12.37
CA ALA A 163 10.33 -11.80 -13.01
C ALA A 163 9.43 -12.15 -14.21
N ALA A 164 9.70 -13.25 -14.91
CA ALA A 164 8.82 -13.77 -15.95
C ALA A 164 7.45 -14.17 -15.40
N THR A 165 7.40 -14.77 -14.21
CA THR A 165 6.16 -15.14 -13.52
C THR A 165 5.38 -13.90 -13.08
N ILE A 166 6.05 -12.87 -12.56
CA ILE A 166 5.40 -11.59 -12.22
C ILE A 166 4.80 -10.94 -13.47
N ARG A 167 5.54 -10.87 -14.59
CA ARG A 167 5.02 -10.37 -15.88
C ARG A 167 3.77 -11.13 -16.32
N GLN A 168 3.80 -12.45 -16.26
CA GLN A 168 2.65 -13.28 -16.64
C GLN A 168 1.43 -13.01 -15.75
N ARG A 169 1.63 -12.92 -14.42
CA ARG A 169 0.55 -12.60 -13.46
C ARG A 169 -0.01 -11.20 -13.71
N TYR A 170 0.85 -10.21 -13.93
CA TYR A 170 0.45 -8.85 -14.27
C TYR A 170 -0.37 -8.79 -15.55
N HIS A 171 0.10 -9.41 -16.65
CA HIS A 171 -0.65 -9.46 -17.90
C HIS A 171 -2.00 -10.18 -17.77
N ARG A 172 -2.04 -11.26 -16.99
CA ARG A 172 -3.30 -11.97 -16.68
C ARG A 172 -4.26 -11.06 -15.91
N ALA A 173 -3.77 -10.33 -14.91
CA ALA A 173 -4.56 -9.37 -14.16
C ALA A 173 -5.14 -8.27 -15.06
N LEU A 174 -4.32 -7.67 -15.92
CA LEU A 174 -4.79 -6.68 -16.90
C LEU A 174 -5.87 -7.23 -17.83
N LYS A 175 -5.73 -8.47 -18.32
CA LYS A 175 -6.74 -9.10 -19.18
C LYS A 175 -8.07 -9.30 -18.46
N LYS A 176 -8.04 -9.68 -17.16
CA LYS A 176 -9.25 -9.80 -16.34
C LYS A 176 -9.92 -8.44 -16.13
N LEU A 177 -9.15 -7.41 -15.82
CA LEU A 177 -9.66 -6.04 -15.68
C LEU A 177 -10.30 -5.55 -16.99
N GLN A 178 -9.64 -5.75 -18.12
CA GLN A 178 -10.17 -5.38 -19.45
C GLN A 178 -11.49 -6.10 -19.75
N GLN A 179 -11.57 -7.42 -19.50
CA GLN A 179 -12.79 -8.19 -19.69
C GLN A 179 -13.91 -7.76 -18.74
N GLY A 180 -13.59 -7.39 -17.50
CA GLY A 180 -14.52 -6.81 -16.55
C GLY A 180 -15.11 -5.52 -17.10
N VAL A 181 -14.26 -4.57 -17.47
CA VAL A 181 -14.69 -3.27 -18.02
C VAL A 181 -15.56 -3.45 -19.27
N LEU A 182 -15.18 -4.34 -20.20
CA LEU A 182 -15.97 -4.60 -21.42
C LEU A 182 -17.37 -5.17 -21.14
N LYS A 183 -17.58 -5.92 -20.05
CA LYS A 183 -18.88 -6.54 -19.73
C LYS A 183 -19.92 -5.58 -19.15
N TYR A 184 -19.50 -4.41 -18.68
CA TYR A 184 -20.39 -3.42 -18.06
C TYR A 184 -20.57 -2.17 -18.93
N VAL A 185 -19.93 -2.13 -20.11
CA VAL A 185 -20.10 -1.07 -21.12
C VAL A 185 -21.16 -1.45 -22.17
N GLU A 186 -21.64 -2.70 -22.17
CA GLU A 186 -22.80 -3.17 -22.94
C GLU A 186 -24.09 -3.13 -22.10
#